data_AF-A0A402AUH9-F1
#
_entry.id   AF-A0A402AUH9-F1
#
_cell.length_a   1.000
_cell.length_b   1.000
_cell.length_c   1.000
_cell.angle_alpha   90.00
_cell.angle_beta   90.00
_cell.angle_gamma   90.00
#
_symmetry.space_group_name_H-M   'P 1'
#
loop_
_entity.id
_entity.type
_entity.pdbx_description
1 polymer ?
#
loop_
_entity_poly.entity_id
_entity_poly.type
_entity_poly.pdbx_seq_one_letter_code
_entity_poly.pdbx_strand_id
1 'polypeptide(L)'
;MEDTDGNFLEIVTANAPYTGTWAAALRHFLPVIPIAASLISAIIFIVPWTQDQSSLTLWLGPFTPFVGGTVLACLLWMILAAIQRRFTAIDSANANSYDALCKRLKNLDYHIAIAFPDATQQAETYDLLNRLKKGPASKKPATQAAASASQAPDVTKSPVPTTADDNKTITPQTLLLSYRNAIYAGMMEQTTAWVIGTGYIKLWNLMNQAEELLITLEPLDKVVQDAIYDDMRLNQANITNSDEWENKLRAAVAVIDESATNYLKPSTKIPNSTTATTNDNAPEPKPGPQNITPQVEEKQNQARAILQLVREMINSFNTNNWSGLITARNQLINTMMLAGLTTYVATQIAIIIHIKAQHLIGIIIFGLIGALVGLFGRLYQESQAANDIDDYNLGAARLVAAPLLSGLAAIIGVLIVAKVSSLDDLYNVKSILSNFVLAATFGLTPNLVINQLQKQSNQYTGNLKSTQPTSGQ
;
A
#
# COMPACT_ATOMS: atom_id res chain seq x y z
N MET A 1 -28.50 30.61 12.32
CA MET A 1 -28.38 29.23 11.77
C MET A 1 -27.65 29.39 10.46
N GLU A 2 -26.35 29.59 10.56
CA GLU A 2 -25.52 30.23 9.55
C GLU A 2 -24.23 29.40 9.52
N ASP A 3 -23.98 28.77 8.38
CA ASP A 3 -22.66 28.32 7.89
C ASP A 3 -21.88 27.23 8.64
N THR A 4 -22.55 26.33 9.36
CA THR A 4 -21.99 24.98 9.64
C THR A 4 -22.51 23.99 8.60
N ASP A 5 -22.16 24.20 7.33
CA ASP A 5 -22.14 23.10 6.39
C ASP A 5 -21.09 22.11 6.90
N GLY A 6 -21.57 21.08 7.60
CA GLY A 6 -20.81 20.06 8.30
C GLY A 6 -19.94 19.24 7.36
N ASN A 7 -18.89 19.85 6.83
CA ASN A 7 -17.96 19.23 5.92
C ASN A 7 -17.02 18.33 6.73
N PHE A 8 -17.46 17.10 7.03
CA PHE A 8 -16.67 16.08 7.73
C PHE A 8 -15.26 15.95 7.15
N LEU A 9 -15.13 16.10 5.83
CA LEU A 9 -13.86 16.07 5.11
C LEU A 9 -12.92 17.21 5.51
N GLU A 10 -13.43 18.39 5.87
CA GLU A 10 -12.61 19.48 6.40
C GLU A 10 -12.00 19.13 7.76
N ILE A 11 -12.77 18.47 8.63
CA ILE A 11 -12.26 18.01 9.94
C ILE A 11 -11.15 16.98 9.74
N VAL A 12 -11.35 16.05 8.81
CA VAL A 12 -10.37 14.99 8.53
C VAL A 12 -9.13 15.53 7.85
N THR A 13 -9.27 16.42 6.86
CA THR A 13 -8.12 17.06 6.19
C THR A 13 -7.31 17.94 7.16
N ALA A 14 -7.98 18.66 8.06
CA ALA A 14 -7.31 19.41 9.13
C ALA A 14 -6.57 18.50 10.13
N ASN A 15 -7.05 17.27 10.35
CA ASN A 15 -6.43 16.30 11.26
C ASN A 15 -5.35 15.43 10.59
N ALA A 16 -5.36 15.31 9.25
CA ALA A 16 -4.44 14.46 8.51
C ALA A 16 -2.96 14.64 8.89
N PRO A 17 -2.43 15.87 9.10
CA PRO A 17 -1.05 16.07 9.53
C PRO A 17 -0.63 15.42 10.84
N TYR A 18 -1.61 15.14 11.71
CA TYR A 18 -1.40 14.61 13.06
C TYR A 18 -1.53 13.08 13.14
N THR A 19 -1.81 12.42 12.02
CA THR A 19 -1.88 10.95 11.93
C THR A 19 -0.50 10.29 11.90
N GLY A 20 0.56 11.06 11.58
CA GLY A 20 1.94 10.60 11.61
C GLY A 20 2.42 10.25 13.01
N THR A 21 3.15 9.14 13.15
CA THR A 21 3.66 8.66 14.45
C THR A 21 5.17 8.54 14.45
N TRP A 22 5.78 8.66 15.62
CA TRP A 22 7.23 8.40 15.79
C TRP A 22 7.59 6.96 15.43
N ALA A 23 6.75 6.00 15.81
CA ALA A 23 6.95 4.60 15.46
C ALA A 23 6.98 4.40 13.92
N ALA A 24 6.13 5.10 13.18
CA ALA A 24 6.10 5.04 11.72
C ALA A 24 7.40 5.60 11.12
N ALA A 25 7.87 6.74 11.63
CA ALA A 25 9.10 7.38 11.16
C ALA A 25 10.34 6.53 11.44
N LEU A 26 10.44 6.00 12.66
CA LEU A 26 11.52 5.09 13.05
C LEU A 26 11.53 3.84 12.17
N ARG A 27 10.36 3.23 11.94
CA ARG A 27 10.23 2.06 11.08
C ARG A 27 10.62 2.35 9.62
N HIS A 28 10.28 3.53 9.09
CA HIS A 28 10.60 3.89 7.72
C HIS A 28 12.12 3.89 7.45
N PHE A 29 12.91 4.41 8.39
CA PHE A 29 14.37 4.50 8.24
C PHE A 29 15.15 3.32 8.82
N LEU A 30 14.47 2.38 9.49
CA LEU A 30 15.09 1.20 10.09
C LEU A 30 16.06 0.43 9.16
N PRO A 31 15.76 0.22 7.85
CA PRO A 31 16.67 -0.48 6.94
C PRO A 31 18.01 0.23 6.68
N VAL A 32 18.08 1.54 6.88
CA VAL A 32 19.28 2.35 6.60
C VAL A 32 20.29 2.28 7.75
N ILE A 33 19.82 2.01 8.97
CA ILE A 33 20.65 2.06 10.19
C ILE A 33 21.85 1.11 10.10
N PRO A 34 21.70 -0.19 9.75
CA PRO A 34 22.85 -1.09 9.76
C PRO A 34 23.92 -0.68 8.75
N ILE A 35 23.50 -0.12 7.61
CA ILE A 35 24.39 0.36 6.55
C ILE A 35 25.19 1.57 7.05
N ALA A 36 24.49 2.55 7.64
CA ALA A 36 25.13 3.73 8.22
C ALA A 36 26.08 3.33 9.37
N ALA A 37 25.66 2.45 10.27
CA ALA A 37 26.48 1.94 11.37
C ALA A 37 27.74 1.25 10.84
N SER A 38 27.62 0.45 9.77
CA SER A 38 28.73 -0.24 9.12
C SER A 38 29.75 0.74 8.55
N LEU A 39 29.28 1.75 7.80
CA LEU A 39 30.15 2.76 7.20
C LEU A 39 30.84 3.62 8.25
N ILE A 40 30.11 4.09 9.26
CA ILE A 40 30.68 4.91 10.33
C ILE A 40 31.70 4.09 11.14
N SER A 41 31.41 2.82 11.45
CA SER A 41 32.37 1.94 12.13
C SER A 41 33.67 1.78 11.32
N ALA A 42 33.54 1.57 10.00
CA ALA A 42 34.70 1.45 9.13
C ALA A 42 35.51 2.76 9.05
N ILE A 43 34.84 3.92 9.00
CA ILE A 43 35.50 5.23 9.02
C ILE A 43 36.24 5.45 10.33
N ILE A 44 35.63 5.17 11.48
CA ILE A 44 36.27 5.29 12.80
C ILE A 44 37.48 4.37 12.90
N PHE A 45 37.43 3.19 12.29
CA PHE A 45 38.57 2.26 12.26
C PHE A 45 39.71 2.74 11.34
N ILE A 46 39.39 3.33 10.18
CA ILE A 46 40.39 3.78 9.19
C ILE A 46 41.05 5.08 9.61
N VAL A 47 40.28 6.06 10.06
CA VAL A 47 40.80 7.37 10.42
C VAL A 47 41.60 7.22 11.71
N PRO A 48 42.91 7.46 11.69
CA PRO A 48 43.72 7.48 12.90
C PRO A 48 43.40 8.79 13.64
N TRP A 49 42.19 8.88 14.19
CA TRP A 49 41.74 10.06 14.91
C TRP A 49 42.47 10.07 16.24
N THR A 50 43.57 10.82 16.26
CA THR A 50 44.37 11.23 17.41
C THR A 50 44.37 10.20 18.54
N GLN A 51 45.36 9.33 18.48
CA GLN A 51 45.78 8.40 19.53
C GLN A 51 46.25 9.13 20.81
N ASP A 52 45.79 10.36 21.05
CA ASP A 52 45.90 11.05 22.32
C ASP A 52 44.81 10.44 23.21
N GLN A 53 45.24 9.43 23.98
CA GLN A 53 44.38 8.60 24.83
C GLN A 53 43.76 9.44 25.94
N SER A 54 42.68 10.16 25.64
CA SER A 54 41.78 10.62 26.69
C SER A 54 41.21 9.40 27.42
N SER A 55 41.10 9.48 28.75
CA SER A 55 40.76 8.36 29.64
C SER A 55 39.46 7.62 29.31
N LEU A 56 38.55 8.21 28.53
CA LEU A 56 37.31 7.59 28.06
C LEU A 56 37.53 6.53 26.96
N THR A 57 38.57 6.62 26.12
CA THR A 57 38.82 5.64 25.05
C THR A 57 39.54 4.38 25.55
N LEU A 58 40.17 4.45 26.72
CA LEU A 58 40.92 3.35 27.34
C LEU A 58 40.04 2.16 27.77
N TRP A 59 38.80 2.41 28.21
CA TRP A 59 37.90 1.34 28.66
C TRP A 59 37.23 0.59 27.49
N LEU A 60 36.97 1.26 26.37
CA LEU A 60 36.33 0.67 25.18
C LEU A 60 37.31 -0.10 24.28
N GLY A 61 38.59 0.26 24.31
CA GLY A 61 39.67 -0.45 23.63
C GLY A 61 39.34 -0.78 22.16
N PRO A 62 39.47 -2.06 21.72
CA PRO A 62 39.24 -2.45 20.33
C PRO A 62 37.77 -2.33 19.87
N PHE A 63 36.82 -2.13 20.79
CA PHE A 63 35.39 -1.99 20.46
C PHE A 63 34.97 -0.55 20.16
N THR A 64 35.90 0.41 20.22
CA THR A 64 35.60 1.83 19.95
C THR A 64 34.91 2.06 18.59
N PRO A 65 35.36 1.45 17.47
CA PRO A 65 34.67 1.61 16.18
C PRO A 65 33.25 1.05 16.17
N PHE A 66 33.03 -0.09 16.85
CA PHE A 66 31.72 -0.73 16.98
C PHE A 66 30.73 0.15 17.76
N VAL A 67 31.11 0.58 18.96
CA VAL A 67 30.24 1.39 19.82
C VAL A 67 30.01 2.77 19.20
N GLY A 68 31.08 3.41 18.71
CA GLY A 68 30.99 4.72 18.06
C GLY A 68 30.09 4.69 16.82
N GLY A 69 30.29 3.70 15.94
CA GLY A 69 29.48 3.54 14.73
C GLY A 69 28.00 3.29 15.03
N THR A 70 27.69 2.44 16.01
CA THR A 70 26.32 2.15 16.42
C THR A 70 25.63 3.39 17.00
N VAL A 71 26.28 4.05 17.97
CA VAL A 71 25.70 5.21 18.67
C VAL A 71 25.44 6.35 17.69
N LEU A 72 26.40 6.67 16.82
CA LEU A 72 26.24 7.72 15.81
C LEU A 72 25.14 7.38 14.80
N ALA A 73 25.05 6.13 14.36
CA ALA A 73 23.97 5.70 13.45
C ALA A 73 22.59 5.79 14.12
N CYS A 74 22.46 5.41 15.39
CA CYS A 74 21.22 5.55 16.14
C CYS A 74 20.84 7.03 16.35
N LEU A 75 21.80 7.91 16.63
CA LEU A 75 21.56 9.35 16.75
C LEU A 75 21.09 9.95 15.42
N LEU A 76 21.77 9.62 14.32
CA LEU A 76 21.36 10.04 12.98
C LEU A 76 19.96 9.54 12.63
N TRP A 77 19.65 8.28 12.97
CA TRP A 77 18.32 7.70 12.79
C TRP A 77 17.23 8.46 13.55
N MET A 78 17.48 8.81 14.82
CA MET A 78 16.54 9.60 15.62
C MET A 78 16.33 11.01 15.04
N ILE A 79 17.39 11.66 14.56
CA ILE A 79 17.31 12.98 13.92
C ILE A 79 16.51 12.90 12.62
N LEU A 80 16.80 11.91 11.77
CA LEU A 80 16.07 11.70 10.51
C LEU A 80 14.59 11.42 10.79
N ALA A 81 14.28 10.53 11.75
CA ALA A 81 12.91 10.23 12.14
C ALA A 81 12.17 11.47 12.68
N ALA A 82 12.86 12.35 13.42
CA ALA A 82 12.30 13.60 13.90
C ALA A 82 11.91 14.55 12.77
N ILE A 83 12.84 14.78 11.82
CA ILE A 83 12.64 15.67 10.67
C ILE A 83 11.54 15.12 9.75
N GLN A 84 11.54 13.81 9.54
CA GLN A 84 10.71 13.16 8.54
C GLN A 84 9.37 12.66 9.09
N ARG A 85 9.07 12.88 10.38
CA ARG A 85 7.82 12.44 11.02
C ARG A 85 6.58 12.90 10.25
N ARG A 86 6.62 14.13 9.71
CA ARG A 86 5.52 14.71 8.93
C ARG A 86 5.15 13.88 7.70
N PHE A 87 6.14 13.27 7.05
CA PHE A 87 5.94 12.45 5.85
C PHE A 87 5.32 11.07 6.14
N THR A 88 5.14 10.72 7.42
CA THR A 88 4.48 9.46 7.82
C THR A 88 2.98 9.60 8.05
N ALA A 89 2.46 10.83 7.97
CA ALA A 89 1.03 11.10 8.04
C ALA A 89 0.30 10.63 6.78
N ILE A 90 -0.99 10.36 6.89
CA ILE A 90 -1.84 9.83 5.81
C ILE A 90 -1.85 10.71 4.55
N ASP A 91 -1.76 12.03 4.68
CA ASP A 91 -1.74 12.96 3.54
C ASP A 91 -0.38 13.01 2.83
N SER A 92 0.70 12.63 3.52
CA SER A 92 2.06 12.77 3.02
C SER A 92 2.70 11.42 2.64
N ALA A 93 2.29 10.32 3.26
CA ALA A 93 2.85 8.99 3.01
C ALA A 93 2.49 8.47 1.61
N ASN A 94 1.27 8.75 1.15
CA ASN A 94 0.85 8.61 -0.24
C ASN A 94 -0.26 9.64 -0.52
N ALA A 95 0.15 10.83 -1.01
CA ALA A 95 -0.76 11.92 -1.33
C ALA A 95 -1.79 11.55 -2.40
N ASN A 96 -1.39 10.79 -3.43
CA ASN A 96 -2.27 10.39 -4.52
C ASN A 96 -3.43 9.51 -4.02
N SER A 97 -3.12 8.49 -3.24
CA SER A 97 -4.12 7.58 -2.67
C SER A 97 -5.01 8.31 -1.66
N TYR A 98 -4.44 9.22 -0.86
CA TYR A 98 -5.21 10.05 0.07
C TYR A 98 -6.18 11.00 -0.64
N ASP A 99 -5.74 11.71 -1.68
CA ASP A 99 -6.59 12.62 -2.45
C ASP A 99 -7.70 11.87 -3.18
N ALA A 100 -7.38 10.69 -3.73
CA ALA A 100 -8.37 9.82 -4.35
C ALA A 100 -9.42 9.33 -3.33
N LEU A 101 -8.99 8.92 -2.13
CA LEU A 101 -9.90 8.55 -1.03
C LEU A 101 -10.80 9.73 -0.63
N CYS A 102 -10.24 10.93 -0.49
CA CYS A 102 -11.01 12.14 -0.15
C CYS A 102 -12.07 12.46 -1.20
N LYS A 103 -11.71 12.39 -2.49
CA LYS A 103 -12.65 12.62 -3.60
C LYS A 103 -13.78 11.59 -3.60
N ARG A 104 -13.45 10.31 -3.41
CA ARG A 104 -14.44 9.23 -3.39
C ARG A 104 -15.33 9.27 -2.16
N LEU A 105 -14.78 9.61 -1.00
CA LEU A 105 -15.54 9.81 0.24
C LEU A 105 -16.51 10.99 0.12
N LYS A 106 -16.08 12.10 -0.49
CA LYS A 106 -16.98 13.22 -0.80
C LYS A 106 -18.14 12.79 -1.70
N ASN A 107 -17.85 11.95 -2.70
CA ASN A 107 -18.89 11.40 -3.56
C ASN A 107 -19.85 10.48 -2.77
N LEU A 108 -19.32 9.56 -1.97
CA LEU A 108 -20.10 8.68 -1.11
C LEU A 108 -21.03 9.48 -0.17
N ASP A 109 -20.52 10.56 0.44
CA ASP A 109 -21.31 11.44 1.30
C ASP A 109 -22.44 12.14 0.54
N TYR A 110 -22.18 12.58 -0.69
CA TYR A 110 -23.21 13.17 -1.54
C TYR A 110 -24.34 12.16 -1.83
N HIS A 111 -23.99 10.92 -2.18
CA HIS A 111 -24.97 9.86 -2.41
C HIS A 111 -25.76 9.52 -1.14
N ILE A 112 -25.09 9.43 0.01
CA ILE A 112 -25.75 9.19 1.30
C ILE A 112 -26.69 10.35 1.68
N ALA A 113 -26.28 11.59 1.46
CA ALA A 113 -27.09 12.76 1.80
C ALA A 113 -28.38 12.84 0.96
N ILE A 114 -28.32 12.45 -0.32
CA ILE A 114 -29.50 12.37 -1.18
C ILE A 114 -30.42 11.24 -0.76
N ALA A 115 -29.87 10.06 -0.47
CA ALA A 115 -30.66 8.89 -0.11
C ALA A 115 -31.25 9.00 1.31
N PHE A 116 -30.55 9.64 2.25
CA PHE A 116 -30.86 9.68 3.67
C PHE A 116 -30.60 11.07 4.29
N PRO A 117 -31.52 12.03 4.15
CA PRO A 117 -31.34 13.40 4.65
C PRO A 117 -31.46 13.54 6.19
N ASP A 118 -31.25 12.47 6.97
CA ASP A 118 -31.43 12.48 8.43
C ASP A 118 -30.31 13.26 9.15
N ALA A 119 -30.68 14.44 9.66
CA ALA A 119 -29.79 15.32 10.42
C ALA A 119 -29.23 14.68 11.70
N THR A 120 -29.92 13.71 12.29
CA THR A 120 -29.51 13.04 13.53
C THR A 120 -28.23 12.24 13.30
N GLN A 121 -28.16 11.51 12.19
CA GLN A 121 -27.01 10.68 11.82
C GLN A 121 -25.78 11.53 11.49
N GLN A 122 -25.98 12.71 10.92
CA GLN A 122 -24.90 13.67 10.67
C GLN A 122 -24.33 14.21 11.99
N ALA A 123 -25.19 14.51 12.98
CA ALA A 123 -24.76 14.95 14.29
C ALA A 123 -23.93 13.89 15.04
N GLU A 124 -24.31 12.61 14.95
CA GLU A 124 -23.54 11.50 15.53
C GLU A 124 -22.14 11.37 14.90
N THR A 125 -22.04 11.45 13.56
CA THR A 125 -20.74 11.46 12.89
C THR A 125 -19.90 12.66 13.31
N TYR A 126 -20.49 13.85 13.41
CA TYR A 126 -19.78 15.05 13.85
C TYR A 126 -19.20 14.90 15.27
N ASP A 127 -19.99 14.37 16.21
CA ASP A 127 -19.54 14.11 17.58
C ASP A 127 -18.40 13.08 17.61
N LEU A 128 -18.52 11.98 16.83
CA LEU A 128 -17.45 11.00 16.67
C LEU A 128 -16.13 11.66 16.20
N LEU A 129 -16.17 12.47 15.14
CA LEU A 129 -14.95 13.11 14.61
C LEU A 129 -14.37 14.14 15.57
N ASN A 130 -15.20 14.88 16.28
CA ASN A 130 -14.73 15.81 17.31
C ASN A 130 -14.06 15.09 18.48
N ARG A 131 -14.56 13.91 18.88
CA ARG A 131 -13.90 13.07 19.89
C ARG A 131 -12.54 12.55 19.42
N LEU A 132 -12.39 12.29 18.11
CA LEU A 132 -11.14 11.80 17.52
C LEU A 132 -10.14 12.91 17.17
N LYS A 133 -10.56 14.18 17.15
CA LYS A 133 -9.73 15.33 16.78
C LYS A 133 -8.61 15.55 17.78
N LYS A 134 -7.36 15.40 17.34
CA LYS A 134 -6.14 15.52 18.18
C LYS A 134 -5.34 16.82 17.95
N GLY A 135 -5.85 17.74 17.15
CA GLY A 135 -5.19 19.01 16.82
C GLY A 135 -4.96 19.94 18.02
N PRO A 136 -4.22 21.07 17.85
CA PRO A 136 -3.81 21.99 18.91
C PRO A 136 -4.96 22.58 19.74
N ALA A 137 -6.19 22.56 19.21
CA ALA A 137 -7.41 22.98 19.91
C ALA A 137 -7.89 21.99 21.00
N SER A 138 -7.34 20.78 21.09
CA SER A 138 -7.71 19.76 22.09
C SER A 138 -7.10 19.98 23.48
N LYS A 139 -6.25 21.01 23.66
CA LYS A 139 -5.72 21.41 24.98
C LYS A 139 -6.80 22.15 25.79
N LYS A 140 -7.82 21.45 26.28
CA LYS A 140 -8.49 21.82 27.54
C LYS A 140 -7.70 21.23 28.72
N PRO A 141 -7.64 21.90 29.88
CA PRO A 141 -6.72 21.51 30.95
C PRO A 141 -7.01 20.11 31.47
N ALA A 142 -5.95 19.31 31.57
CA ALA A 142 -5.96 17.99 32.17
C ALA A 142 -6.25 18.12 33.68
N THR A 143 -7.51 17.99 34.08
CA THR A 143 -7.86 17.75 35.50
C THR A 143 -8.96 16.70 35.68
N GLN A 144 -9.45 16.06 34.61
CA GLN A 144 -10.48 15.00 34.72
C GLN A 144 -10.19 13.71 33.91
N ALA A 145 -8.99 13.53 33.35
CA ALA A 145 -8.67 12.38 32.50
C ALA A 145 -7.89 11.24 33.20
N ALA A 146 -7.63 11.33 34.50
CA ALA A 146 -6.80 10.34 35.21
C ALA A 146 -7.59 9.10 35.73
N ALA A 147 -8.93 9.08 35.62
CA ALA A 147 -9.74 7.99 36.19
C ALA A 147 -10.26 6.94 35.19
N SER A 148 -10.06 7.11 33.87
CA SER A 148 -10.69 6.25 32.86
C SER A 148 -9.72 5.54 31.91
N ALA A 149 -8.41 5.54 32.17
CA ALA A 149 -7.39 5.05 31.24
C ALA A 149 -7.07 3.53 31.29
N SER A 150 -7.96 2.69 31.86
CA SER A 150 -7.73 1.23 31.98
C SER A 150 -8.58 0.34 31.07
N GLN A 151 -9.25 0.88 30.06
CA GLN A 151 -9.91 0.08 29.02
C GLN A 151 -9.60 0.65 27.63
N ALA A 152 -8.43 0.29 27.10
CA ALA A 152 -8.16 0.40 25.66
C ALA A 152 -8.69 -0.87 24.97
N PRO A 153 -9.50 -0.79 23.90
CA PRO A 153 -9.93 -1.97 23.17
C PRO A 153 -8.75 -2.58 22.40
N ASP A 154 -8.67 -3.91 22.38
CA ASP A 154 -7.75 -4.71 21.57
C ASP A 154 -8.10 -4.55 20.07
N VAL A 155 -7.21 -3.91 19.31
CA VAL A 155 -7.40 -3.47 17.91
C VAL A 155 -6.94 -4.54 16.89
N THR A 156 -6.66 -5.77 17.32
CA THR A 156 -6.26 -6.85 16.40
C THR A 156 -7.44 -7.53 15.67
N LYS A 157 -8.68 -7.19 16.02
CA LYS A 157 -9.88 -7.59 15.26
C LYS A 157 -10.22 -6.53 14.20
N SER A 158 -10.37 -6.96 12.95
CA SER A 158 -11.04 -6.16 11.90
C SER A 158 -12.30 -5.52 12.49
N PRO A 159 -12.63 -4.26 12.16
CA PRO A 159 -13.92 -3.68 12.52
C PRO A 159 -14.98 -4.26 11.56
N VAL A 160 -15.18 -5.57 11.60
CA VAL A 160 -16.48 -6.14 11.27
C VAL A 160 -17.32 -5.87 12.50
N PRO A 161 -18.50 -5.24 12.38
CA PRO A 161 -19.34 -4.93 13.53
C PRO A 161 -19.65 -6.23 14.28
N THR A 162 -19.00 -6.43 15.42
CA THR A 162 -19.27 -7.56 16.30
C THR A 162 -20.45 -7.14 17.17
N THR A 163 -21.63 -7.60 16.74
CA THR A 163 -22.90 -7.91 17.42
C THR A 163 -22.96 -7.75 18.96
N ALA A 164 -22.64 -6.59 19.53
CA ALA A 164 -22.76 -6.36 20.98
C ALA A 164 -24.00 -5.55 21.39
N ASP A 165 -24.95 -5.29 20.49
CA ASP A 165 -26.24 -4.65 20.80
C ASP A 165 -27.39 -5.49 20.20
N ASP A 166 -27.89 -6.43 21.01
CA ASP A 166 -28.58 -7.67 20.63
C ASP A 166 -30.05 -7.53 20.15
N ASN A 167 -30.48 -6.40 19.60
CA ASN A 167 -31.83 -6.34 18.99
C ASN A 167 -32.10 -5.22 17.96
N LYS A 168 -31.09 -4.48 17.48
CA LYS A 168 -31.30 -3.48 16.44
C LYS A 168 -31.18 -4.15 15.08
N THR A 169 -32.29 -4.27 14.35
CA THR A 169 -32.30 -4.79 12.97
C THR A 169 -31.28 -4.03 12.13
N ILE A 170 -30.25 -4.74 11.64
CA ILE A 170 -29.22 -4.16 10.77
C ILE A 170 -29.86 -3.91 9.42
N THR A 171 -30.23 -2.65 9.14
CA THR A 171 -30.69 -2.24 7.81
C THR A 171 -29.48 -1.90 6.94
N PRO A 172 -29.57 -2.06 5.60
CA PRO A 172 -28.50 -1.64 4.68
C PRO A 172 -28.05 -0.19 4.90
N GLN A 173 -28.98 0.70 5.27
CA GLN A 173 -28.67 2.09 5.62
C GLN A 173 -27.74 2.17 6.85
N THR A 174 -28.07 1.47 7.94
CA THR A 174 -27.21 1.50 9.15
C THR A 174 -25.82 0.95 8.89
N LEU A 175 -25.71 -0.07 8.05
CA LEU A 175 -24.43 -0.66 7.65
C LEU A 175 -23.62 0.31 6.77
N LEU A 176 -24.25 0.99 5.81
CA LEU A 176 -23.60 1.98 4.96
C LEU A 176 -22.99 3.14 5.77
N LEU A 177 -23.75 3.66 6.73
CA LEU A 177 -23.28 4.71 7.64
C LEU A 177 -22.13 4.22 8.52
N SER A 178 -22.16 2.94 8.93
CA SER A 178 -21.07 2.34 9.71
C SER A 178 -19.77 2.30 8.90
N TYR A 179 -19.83 1.96 7.60
CA TYR A 179 -18.65 2.00 6.72
C TYR A 179 -18.14 3.42 6.54
N ARG A 180 -19.01 4.40 6.24
CA ARG A 180 -18.63 5.82 6.15
C ARG A 180 -17.91 6.29 7.42
N ASN A 181 -18.50 6.03 8.58
CA ASN A 181 -17.94 6.43 9.86
C ASN A 181 -16.61 5.73 10.16
N ALA A 182 -16.48 4.44 9.79
CA ALA A 182 -15.23 3.70 9.91
C ALA A 182 -14.13 4.25 8.98
N ILE A 183 -14.47 4.70 7.77
CA ILE A 183 -13.52 5.35 6.86
C ILE A 183 -13.02 6.65 7.47
N TYR A 184 -13.92 7.52 7.94
CA TYR A 184 -13.54 8.77 8.58
C TYR A 184 -12.68 8.57 9.83
N ALA A 185 -13.10 7.66 10.72
CA ALA A 185 -12.33 7.32 11.91
C ALA A 185 -10.94 6.75 11.56
N GLY A 186 -10.89 5.87 10.55
CA GLY A 186 -9.64 5.31 10.05
C GLY A 186 -8.72 6.38 9.48
N MET A 187 -9.22 7.37 8.74
CA MET A 187 -8.42 8.50 8.24
C MET A 187 -7.85 9.39 9.35
N MET A 188 -8.41 9.35 10.56
CA MET A 188 -7.91 10.09 11.73
C MET A 188 -6.97 9.25 12.62
N GLU A 189 -6.76 7.97 12.29
CA GLU A 189 -5.99 7.03 13.10
C GLU A 189 -4.47 7.32 13.05
N GLN A 190 -3.85 7.29 14.23
CA GLN A 190 -2.40 7.35 14.38
C GLN A 190 -1.81 5.95 14.30
N THR A 191 -1.27 5.58 13.15
CA THR A 191 -0.81 4.22 12.90
C THR A 191 0.45 4.19 12.05
N THR A 192 1.18 3.07 12.12
CA THR A 192 2.29 2.79 11.19
C THR A 192 1.80 2.30 9.83
N ALA A 193 0.51 1.97 9.71
CA ALA A 193 -0.07 1.38 8.51
C ALA A 193 -0.01 2.31 7.29
N TRP A 194 0.06 3.63 7.47
CA TRP A 194 0.23 4.59 6.37
C TRP A 194 1.55 4.41 5.63
N VAL A 195 2.66 4.34 6.37
CA VAL A 195 4.00 4.14 5.79
C VAL A 195 4.12 2.78 5.10
N ILE A 196 3.49 1.76 5.67
CA ILE A 196 3.49 0.38 5.15
C ILE A 196 2.57 0.25 3.93
N GLY A 197 1.56 1.12 3.79
CA GLY A 197 0.57 1.11 2.72
C GLY A 197 -0.72 0.35 3.07
N THR A 198 -0.69 -0.54 4.07
CA THR A 198 -1.85 -1.37 4.45
C THR A 198 -3.02 -0.55 5.00
N GLY A 199 -2.76 0.64 5.55
CA GLY A 199 -3.81 1.55 6.01
C GLY A 199 -4.71 2.00 4.85
N TYR A 200 -4.12 2.34 3.70
CA TYR A 200 -4.90 2.74 2.51
C TYR A 200 -5.74 1.58 1.99
N ILE A 201 -5.17 0.36 1.91
CA ILE A 201 -5.91 -0.82 1.47
C ILE A 201 -7.13 -1.09 2.36
N LYS A 202 -6.97 -0.97 3.68
CA LYS A 202 -8.09 -1.10 4.62
C LYS A 202 -9.19 -0.07 4.32
N LEU A 203 -8.83 1.19 4.10
CA LEU A 203 -9.81 2.25 3.78
C LEU A 203 -10.47 2.03 2.43
N TRP A 204 -9.71 1.62 1.41
CA TRP A 204 -10.24 1.29 0.09
C TRP A 204 -11.22 0.13 0.13
N ASN A 205 -10.96 -0.89 0.96
CA ASN A 205 -11.90 -2.00 1.16
C ASN A 205 -13.21 -1.53 1.78
N LEU A 206 -13.15 -0.69 2.81
CA LEU A 206 -14.34 -0.12 3.43
C LEU A 206 -15.11 0.77 2.43
N MET A 207 -14.40 1.54 1.60
CA MET A 207 -15.00 2.36 0.55
C MET A 207 -15.71 1.49 -0.49
N ASN A 208 -15.05 0.45 -0.97
CA ASN A 208 -15.62 -0.48 -1.95
C ASN A 208 -16.86 -1.19 -1.39
N GLN A 209 -16.82 -1.65 -0.14
CA GLN A 209 -17.97 -2.27 0.54
C GLN A 209 -19.15 -1.30 0.70
N ALA A 210 -18.87 -0.01 0.97
CA ALA A 210 -19.89 1.02 1.04
C ALA A 210 -20.55 1.26 -0.33
N GLU A 211 -19.76 1.37 -1.39
CA GLU A 211 -20.24 1.55 -2.77
C GLU A 211 -20.98 0.33 -3.32
N GLU A 212 -20.56 -0.88 -2.95
CA GLU A 212 -21.29 -2.11 -3.26
C GLU A 212 -22.66 -2.09 -2.60
N LEU A 213 -22.74 -1.73 -1.32
CA LEU A 213 -24.00 -1.66 -0.58
C LEU A 213 -24.95 -0.58 -1.11
N LEU A 214 -24.42 0.51 -1.68
CA LEU A 214 -25.22 1.54 -2.34
C LEU A 214 -26.09 0.99 -3.48
N ILE A 215 -25.66 -0.05 -4.19
CA ILE A 215 -26.46 -0.68 -5.26
C ILE A 215 -27.82 -1.17 -4.75
N THR A 216 -27.92 -1.62 -3.49
CA THR A 216 -29.21 -2.01 -2.90
C THR A 216 -30.15 -0.83 -2.68
N LEU A 217 -29.59 0.37 -2.48
CA LEU A 217 -30.31 1.56 -2.00
C LEU A 217 -30.57 2.58 -3.10
N GLU A 218 -29.81 2.55 -4.18
CA GLU A 218 -29.90 3.54 -5.24
C GLU A 218 -31.11 3.35 -6.18
N PRO A 219 -31.55 4.42 -6.88
CA PRO A 219 -32.54 4.32 -7.94
C PRO A 219 -32.09 3.39 -9.07
N LEU A 220 -33.03 2.69 -9.71
CA LEU A 220 -32.73 1.71 -10.77
C LEU A 220 -31.93 2.32 -11.92
N ASP A 221 -32.28 3.54 -12.36
CA ASP A 221 -31.57 4.24 -13.44
C ASP A 221 -30.08 4.42 -13.14
N LYS A 222 -29.75 4.73 -11.87
CA LYS A 222 -28.38 4.90 -11.43
C LYS A 222 -27.64 3.57 -11.38
N VAL A 223 -28.29 2.52 -10.87
CA VAL A 223 -27.75 1.15 -10.84
C VAL A 223 -27.43 0.66 -12.27
N VAL A 224 -28.29 0.95 -13.24
CA VAL A 224 -28.06 0.61 -14.66
C VAL A 224 -26.87 1.39 -15.23
N GLN A 225 -26.78 2.70 -14.98
CA GLN A 225 -25.64 3.52 -15.41
C GLN A 225 -24.31 2.97 -14.86
N ASP A 226 -24.31 2.60 -13.59
CA ASP A 226 -23.16 2.04 -12.89
C ASP A 226 -22.79 0.64 -13.41
N ALA A 227 -23.78 -0.17 -13.80
CA ALA A 227 -23.55 -1.46 -14.44
C ALA A 227 -22.92 -1.31 -15.83
N ILE A 228 -23.30 -0.30 -16.62
CA ILE A 228 -22.64 0.02 -17.90
C ILE A 228 -21.17 0.39 -17.65
N TYR A 229 -20.89 1.14 -16.58
CA TYR A 229 -19.51 1.44 -16.21
C TYR A 229 -18.71 0.19 -15.83
N ASP A 230 -19.30 -0.74 -15.07
CA ASP A 230 -18.63 -2.00 -14.74
C ASP A 230 -18.44 -2.93 -15.95
N ASP A 231 -19.36 -2.95 -16.93
CA ASP A 231 -19.16 -3.64 -18.21
C ASP A 231 -17.91 -3.13 -18.94
N MET A 232 -17.73 -1.79 -18.97
CA MET A 232 -16.52 -1.19 -19.55
C MET A 232 -15.24 -1.56 -18.79
N ARG A 233 -15.31 -1.78 -17.47
CA ARG A 233 -14.17 -2.21 -16.65
C ARG A 233 -13.86 -3.70 -16.78
N LEU A 234 -14.85 -4.53 -17.09
CA LEU A 234 -14.65 -5.95 -17.38
C LEU A 234 -14.10 -6.17 -18.78
N ASN A 235 -14.38 -5.26 -19.70
CA ASN A 235 -13.95 -5.38 -21.08
C ASN A 235 -12.42 -5.45 -21.20
N GLN A 236 -11.92 -6.62 -21.60
CA GLN A 236 -10.48 -6.92 -21.70
C GLN A 236 -9.72 -6.90 -20.37
N ALA A 237 -10.43 -6.93 -19.24
CA ALA A 237 -9.81 -7.07 -17.94
C ALA A 237 -9.06 -8.41 -17.85
N ASN A 238 -7.87 -8.41 -17.25
CA ASN A 238 -7.13 -9.65 -16.97
C ASN A 238 -7.69 -10.37 -15.73
N ILE A 239 -9.02 -10.47 -15.66
CA ILE A 239 -9.78 -11.11 -14.60
C ILE A 239 -10.09 -12.53 -15.04
N THR A 240 -9.88 -13.50 -14.14
CA THR A 240 -10.27 -14.89 -14.40
C THR A 240 -11.79 -14.98 -14.56
N ASN A 241 -12.23 -15.59 -15.67
CA ASN A 241 -13.64 -15.72 -16.06
C ASN A 241 -14.34 -14.37 -16.30
N SER A 242 -13.63 -13.35 -16.81
CA SER A 242 -14.23 -12.05 -17.19
C SER A 242 -15.49 -12.19 -18.03
N ASP A 243 -15.48 -13.08 -19.03
CA ASP A 243 -16.64 -13.35 -19.91
C ASP A 243 -17.86 -13.90 -19.14
N GLU A 244 -17.63 -14.70 -18.09
CA GLU A 244 -18.72 -15.20 -17.24
C GLU A 244 -19.35 -14.06 -16.43
N TRP A 245 -18.52 -13.16 -15.90
CA TRP A 245 -18.97 -11.98 -15.17
C TRP A 245 -19.70 -10.97 -16.06
N GLU A 246 -19.21 -10.73 -17.29
CA GLU A 246 -19.89 -9.92 -18.30
C GLU A 246 -21.30 -10.50 -18.61
N ASN A 247 -21.40 -11.82 -18.77
CA ASN A 247 -22.70 -12.47 -19.02
C ASN A 247 -23.66 -12.36 -17.82
N LYS A 248 -23.17 -12.52 -16.58
CA LYS A 248 -23.99 -12.34 -15.37
C LYS A 248 -24.45 -10.89 -15.21
N LEU A 249 -23.57 -9.92 -15.46
CA LEU A 249 -23.90 -8.49 -15.43
C LEU A 249 -25.02 -8.18 -16.43
N ARG A 250 -24.88 -8.64 -17.68
CA ARG A 250 -25.91 -8.43 -18.71
C ARG A 250 -27.24 -9.06 -18.33
N ALA A 251 -27.25 -10.28 -17.81
CA ALA A 251 -28.47 -10.95 -17.38
C ALA A 251 -29.17 -10.18 -16.26
N ALA A 252 -28.41 -9.64 -15.30
CA ALA A 252 -28.96 -8.80 -14.24
C ALA A 252 -29.51 -7.47 -14.76
N VAL A 253 -28.80 -6.80 -15.67
CA VAL A 253 -29.28 -5.56 -16.31
C VAL A 253 -30.56 -5.82 -17.08
N ALA A 254 -30.66 -6.92 -17.84
CA ALA A 254 -31.86 -7.27 -18.61
C ALA A 254 -33.11 -7.45 -17.72
N VAL A 255 -32.94 -7.90 -16.47
CA VAL A 255 -34.03 -8.03 -15.49
C VAL A 255 -34.49 -6.67 -14.95
N ILE A 256 -33.57 -5.70 -14.87
CA ILE A 256 -33.87 -4.34 -14.38
C ILE A 256 -34.46 -3.47 -15.50
N ASP A 257 -33.78 -3.43 -16.65
CA ASP A 257 -34.15 -2.69 -17.84
C ASP A 257 -33.63 -3.42 -19.10
N GLU A 258 -34.54 -4.06 -19.82
CA GLU A 258 -34.22 -4.78 -21.06
C GLU A 258 -33.62 -3.86 -22.13
N SER A 259 -34.07 -2.60 -22.20
CA SER A 259 -33.60 -1.65 -23.20
C SER A 259 -32.14 -1.24 -22.98
N ALA A 260 -31.68 -1.25 -21.72
CA ALA A 260 -30.32 -0.90 -21.35
C ALA A 260 -29.27 -1.91 -21.85
N THR A 261 -29.68 -3.15 -22.16
CA THR A 261 -28.79 -4.18 -22.70
C THR A 261 -28.17 -3.82 -24.04
N ASN A 262 -28.81 -2.90 -24.79
CA ASN A 262 -28.29 -2.38 -26.06
C ASN A 262 -27.03 -1.52 -25.89
N TYR A 263 -26.78 -1.00 -24.69
CA TYR A 263 -25.57 -0.23 -24.37
C TYR A 263 -24.44 -1.11 -23.83
N LEU A 264 -24.68 -2.40 -23.62
CA LEU A 264 -23.68 -3.37 -23.19
C LEU A 264 -23.04 -4.04 -24.40
N LYS A 265 -21.77 -4.44 -24.28
CA LYS A 265 -21.05 -5.16 -25.34
C LYS A 265 -21.82 -6.42 -25.78
N PRO A 266 -21.84 -6.86 -27.05
CA PRO A 266 -22.48 -8.12 -27.46
C PRO A 266 -21.82 -9.36 -26.83
N SER A 267 -22.60 -10.37 -26.45
CA SER A 267 -22.06 -11.58 -25.79
C SER A 267 -21.20 -12.38 -26.76
N THR A 268 -19.96 -12.69 -26.36
CA THR A 268 -18.96 -13.32 -27.23
C THR A 268 -18.98 -14.85 -27.26
N LYS A 269 -19.79 -15.54 -26.43
CA LYS A 269 -20.06 -17.00 -26.54
C LYS A 269 -20.99 -17.47 -25.40
N ILE A 270 -22.04 -18.20 -25.76
CA ILE A 270 -22.75 -19.12 -24.84
C ILE A 270 -22.48 -20.54 -25.37
N PRO A 271 -21.99 -21.51 -24.57
CA PRO A 271 -22.15 -22.91 -24.89
C PRO A 271 -23.64 -23.25 -24.76
N ASN A 272 -24.29 -23.52 -25.88
CA ASN A 272 -25.67 -24.01 -25.93
C ASN A 272 -25.86 -25.15 -24.91
N SER A 273 -26.54 -24.85 -23.81
CA SER A 273 -27.02 -25.86 -22.88
C SER A 273 -28.50 -26.07 -23.15
N THR A 274 -28.74 -27.10 -23.96
CA THR A 274 -29.88 -28.04 -23.88
C THR A 274 -31.28 -27.45 -23.90
N THR A 275 -31.85 -27.50 -25.11
CA THR A 275 -33.27 -27.71 -25.37
C THR A 275 -33.83 -28.82 -24.47
N ALA A 276 -34.65 -28.45 -23.48
CA ALA A 276 -35.57 -29.37 -22.82
C ALA A 276 -37.00 -29.03 -23.29
N THR A 277 -37.59 -30.03 -23.91
CA THR A 277 -38.92 -30.12 -24.53
C THR A 277 -40.05 -29.64 -23.64
N THR A 278 -41.06 -28.96 -24.19
CA THR A 278 -42.44 -29.13 -23.72
C THR A 278 -43.41 -29.01 -24.89
N ASN A 279 -44.21 -30.06 -25.03
CA ASN A 279 -45.23 -30.28 -26.05
C ASN A 279 -46.30 -29.20 -26.08
N ASP A 280 -46.77 -28.93 -27.31
CA ASP A 280 -48.12 -28.46 -27.60
C ASP A 280 -49.16 -29.38 -26.94
N ASN A 281 -50.02 -28.83 -26.08
CA ASN A 281 -51.49 -28.99 -26.09
C ASN A 281 -52.20 -28.46 -24.81
N ALA A 282 -53.15 -27.54 -25.04
CA ALA A 282 -54.36 -27.21 -24.24
C ALA A 282 -54.24 -26.24 -23.03
N PRO A 283 -55.36 -25.60 -22.59
CA PRO A 283 -55.95 -24.38 -23.17
C PRO A 283 -55.89 -23.15 -22.21
N GLU A 284 -56.05 -21.96 -22.78
CA GLU A 284 -56.05 -20.64 -22.12
C GLU A 284 -56.79 -20.57 -20.76
N PRO A 285 -56.17 -19.99 -19.72
CA PRO A 285 -56.89 -19.41 -18.59
C PRO A 285 -57.10 -17.91 -18.79
N LYS A 286 -58.36 -17.48 -18.61
CA LYS A 286 -58.84 -16.09 -18.63
C LYS A 286 -58.03 -15.16 -17.70
N PRO A 287 -57.92 -13.86 -18.03
CA PRO A 287 -57.18 -12.89 -17.23
C PRO A 287 -57.98 -12.50 -15.98
N GLY A 288 -57.52 -12.95 -14.81
CA GLY A 288 -57.86 -12.37 -13.52
C GLY A 288 -56.78 -11.37 -13.09
N PRO A 289 -57.10 -10.31 -12.34
CA PRO A 289 -56.14 -9.28 -11.95
C PRO A 289 -55.12 -9.87 -10.96
N GLN A 290 -53.93 -10.21 -11.47
CA GLN A 290 -52.82 -10.70 -10.65
C GLN A 290 -52.17 -9.52 -9.91
N ASN A 291 -51.89 -9.73 -8.63
CA ASN A 291 -50.95 -8.94 -7.82
C ASN A 291 -49.55 -9.06 -8.45
N ILE A 292 -49.21 -8.18 -9.39
CA ILE A 292 -47.95 -8.22 -10.17
C ILE A 292 -46.74 -7.70 -9.37
N THR A 293 -46.96 -6.97 -8.27
CA THR A 293 -45.92 -6.19 -7.58
C THR A 293 -44.84 -7.02 -6.85
N PRO A 294 -45.15 -8.08 -6.08
CA PRO A 294 -44.14 -8.76 -5.24
C PRO A 294 -43.09 -9.55 -6.03
N GLN A 295 -43.48 -10.17 -7.16
CA GLN A 295 -42.56 -10.99 -7.96
C GLN A 295 -41.59 -10.16 -8.79
N VAL A 296 -41.99 -8.96 -9.20
CA VAL A 296 -41.11 -8.03 -9.94
C VAL A 296 -40.05 -7.46 -9.00
N GLU A 297 -40.45 -7.06 -7.79
CA GLU A 297 -39.54 -6.54 -6.76
C GLU A 297 -38.51 -7.60 -6.32
N GLU A 298 -38.92 -8.84 -6.15
CA GLU A 298 -38.01 -9.95 -5.81
C GLU A 298 -36.96 -10.18 -6.91
N LYS A 299 -37.38 -10.20 -8.18
CA LYS A 299 -36.44 -10.35 -9.32
C LYS A 299 -35.48 -9.17 -9.43
N GLN A 300 -35.93 -7.94 -9.18
CA GLN A 300 -35.07 -6.76 -9.18
C GLN A 300 -34.06 -6.79 -8.02
N ASN A 301 -34.48 -7.23 -6.83
CA ASN A 301 -33.58 -7.40 -5.70
C ASN A 301 -32.51 -8.46 -5.96
N GLN A 302 -32.88 -9.57 -6.61
CA GLN A 302 -31.92 -10.59 -7.05
C GLN A 302 -30.93 -10.04 -8.09
N ALA A 303 -31.41 -9.24 -9.06
CA ALA A 303 -30.54 -8.60 -10.05
C ALA A 303 -29.55 -7.62 -9.39
N ARG A 304 -30.00 -6.81 -8.43
CA ARG A 304 -29.12 -5.93 -7.64
C ARG A 304 -28.04 -6.72 -6.90
N ALA A 305 -28.40 -7.84 -6.27
CA ALA A 305 -27.43 -8.69 -5.60
C ALA A 305 -26.36 -9.27 -6.56
N ILE A 306 -26.75 -9.62 -7.79
CA ILE A 306 -25.80 -10.07 -8.82
C ILE A 306 -24.86 -8.93 -9.22
N LEU A 307 -25.38 -7.71 -9.42
CA LEU A 307 -24.54 -6.54 -9.76
C LEU A 307 -23.57 -6.20 -8.62
N GLN A 308 -24.00 -6.32 -7.36
CA GLN A 308 -23.11 -6.17 -6.21
C GLN A 308 -21.96 -7.17 -6.24
N LEU A 309 -22.25 -8.43 -6.51
CA LEU A 309 -21.25 -9.49 -6.58
C LEU A 309 -20.26 -9.25 -7.73
N VAL A 310 -20.72 -8.75 -8.88
CA VAL A 310 -19.83 -8.35 -9.98
C VAL A 310 -18.92 -7.21 -9.55
N ARG A 311 -19.45 -6.16 -8.91
CA ARG A 311 -18.65 -5.03 -8.42
C ARG A 311 -17.65 -5.44 -7.34
N GLU A 312 -18.07 -6.29 -6.40
CA GLU A 312 -17.21 -6.89 -5.38
C GLU A 312 -16.04 -7.65 -6.02
N MET A 313 -16.31 -8.44 -7.06
CA MET A 313 -15.26 -9.18 -7.76
C MET A 313 -14.23 -8.24 -8.41
N ILE A 314 -14.67 -7.18 -9.12
CA ILE A 314 -13.75 -6.22 -9.74
C ILE A 314 -12.94 -5.48 -8.65
N ASN A 315 -13.61 -5.06 -7.56
CA ASN A 315 -12.98 -4.34 -6.46
C ASN A 315 -11.98 -5.21 -5.69
N SER A 316 -12.32 -6.47 -5.45
CA SER A 316 -11.45 -7.47 -4.82
C SER A 316 -10.23 -7.75 -5.70
N PHE A 317 -10.42 -7.92 -7.02
CA PHE A 317 -9.31 -8.05 -7.96
C PHE A 317 -8.35 -6.85 -7.89
N ASN A 318 -8.86 -5.62 -7.95
CA ASN A 318 -8.04 -4.42 -7.86
C ASN A 318 -7.32 -4.31 -6.52
N THR A 319 -8.02 -4.57 -5.42
CA THR A 319 -7.44 -4.58 -4.07
C THR A 319 -6.30 -5.60 -3.95
N ASN A 320 -6.47 -6.80 -4.49
CA ASN A 320 -5.46 -7.85 -4.46
C ASN A 320 -4.20 -7.45 -5.24
N ASN A 321 -4.36 -6.81 -6.41
CA ASN A 321 -3.23 -6.30 -7.18
C ASN A 321 -2.49 -5.18 -6.43
N TRP A 322 -3.22 -4.24 -5.80
CA TRP A 322 -2.63 -3.20 -4.96
C TRP A 322 -1.89 -3.76 -3.74
N SER A 323 -2.49 -4.74 -3.06
CA SER A 323 -1.88 -5.46 -1.94
C SER A 323 -0.60 -6.18 -2.36
N GLY A 324 -0.58 -6.76 -3.57
CA GLY A 324 0.61 -7.37 -4.18
C GLY A 324 1.77 -6.38 -4.33
N LEU A 325 1.51 -5.19 -4.87
CA LEU A 325 2.51 -4.12 -5.01
C LEU A 325 3.08 -3.67 -3.66
N ILE A 326 2.20 -3.43 -2.68
CA ILE A 326 2.60 -3.03 -1.32
C ILE A 326 3.42 -4.12 -0.63
N THR A 327 3.02 -5.39 -0.79
CA THR A 327 3.74 -6.53 -0.22
C THR A 327 5.13 -6.65 -0.83
N ALA A 328 5.26 -6.52 -2.15
CA ALA A 328 6.55 -6.52 -2.84
C ALA A 328 7.48 -5.39 -2.34
N ARG A 329 6.94 -4.17 -2.14
CA ARG A 329 7.69 -3.06 -1.56
C ARG A 329 8.21 -3.38 -0.16
N ASN A 330 7.34 -3.88 0.71
CA ASN A 330 7.69 -4.17 2.09
C ASN A 330 8.68 -5.34 2.19
N GLN A 331 8.56 -6.36 1.35
CA GLN A 331 9.50 -7.47 1.28
C GLN A 331 10.89 -7.01 0.83
N LEU A 332 10.96 -6.11 -0.17
CA LEU A 332 12.22 -5.53 -0.63
C LEU A 332 12.92 -4.71 0.48
N ILE A 333 12.15 -3.88 1.18
CA ILE A 333 12.64 -3.10 2.33
C ILE A 333 13.17 -4.01 3.45
N ASN A 334 12.45 -5.10 3.77
CA ASN A 334 12.90 -6.07 4.76
C ASN A 334 14.18 -6.80 4.32
N THR A 335 14.29 -7.12 3.04
CA THR A 335 15.48 -7.77 2.47
C THR A 335 16.69 -6.83 2.54
N MET A 336 16.48 -5.54 2.25
CA MET A 336 17.50 -4.51 2.42
C MET A 336 17.98 -4.41 3.88
N MET A 337 17.06 -4.44 4.84
CA MET A 337 17.40 -4.43 6.27
C MET A 337 18.27 -5.64 6.65
N LEU A 338 17.89 -6.84 6.21
CA LEU A 338 18.65 -8.06 6.48
C LEU A 338 20.04 -8.04 5.82
N ALA A 339 20.13 -7.57 4.58
CA ALA A 339 21.39 -7.38 3.88
C ALA A 339 22.29 -6.39 4.64
N GLY A 340 21.76 -5.22 5.02
CA GLY A 340 22.49 -4.22 5.79
C GLY A 340 22.98 -4.76 7.14
N LEU A 341 22.16 -5.51 7.86
CA LEU A 341 22.55 -6.13 9.14
C LEU A 341 23.68 -7.15 8.95
N THR A 342 23.60 -7.93 7.87
CA THR A 342 24.65 -8.89 7.51
C THR A 342 25.96 -8.16 7.20
N THR A 343 25.91 -7.08 6.42
CA THR A 343 27.07 -6.22 6.13
C THR A 343 27.67 -5.63 7.40
N TYR A 344 26.81 -5.16 8.30
CA TYR A 344 27.22 -4.61 9.57
C TYR A 344 27.99 -5.65 10.39
N VAL A 345 27.41 -6.83 10.62
CA VAL A 345 28.06 -7.93 11.37
C VAL A 345 29.38 -8.33 10.71
N ALA A 346 29.42 -8.48 9.39
CA ALA A 346 30.64 -8.82 8.67
C ALA A 346 31.74 -7.76 8.84
N THR A 347 31.37 -6.48 8.81
CA THR A 347 32.31 -5.37 9.06
C THR A 347 32.84 -5.39 10.48
N GLN A 348 32.00 -5.69 11.47
CA GLN A 348 32.45 -5.81 12.86
C GLN A 348 33.41 -6.98 13.05
N ILE A 349 33.12 -8.14 12.45
CA ILE A 349 34.04 -9.29 12.48
C ILE A 349 35.38 -8.90 11.86
N ALA A 350 35.38 -8.22 10.71
CA ALA A 350 36.61 -7.78 10.04
C ALA A 350 37.46 -6.82 10.90
N ILE A 351 36.82 -5.93 11.64
CA ILE A 351 37.50 -5.01 12.58
C ILE A 351 38.08 -5.78 13.78
N ILE A 352 37.32 -6.72 14.34
CA ILE A 352 37.73 -7.52 15.52
C ILE A 352 38.94 -8.41 15.18
N ILE A 353 39.00 -9.00 13.98
CA ILE A 353 40.17 -9.78 13.51
C ILE A 353 41.35 -8.90 13.08
N HIS A 354 41.31 -7.60 13.35
CA HIS A 354 42.37 -6.64 13.08
C HIS A 354 42.83 -6.61 11.62
N ILE A 355 41.88 -6.58 10.70
CA ILE A 355 42.18 -6.39 9.29
C ILE A 355 42.99 -5.10 9.08
N LYS A 356 44.05 -5.13 8.25
CA LYS A 356 44.80 -3.90 7.92
C LYS A 356 43.84 -2.85 7.34
N ALA A 357 43.96 -1.60 7.77
CA ALA A 357 43.09 -0.50 7.30
C ALA A 357 43.06 -0.39 5.76
N GLN A 358 44.19 -0.66 5.09
CA GLN A 358 44.30 -0.70 3.63
C GLN A 358 43.30 -1.67 3.00
N HIS A 359 43.13 -2.86 3.57
CA HIS A 359 42.19 -3.87 3.06
C HIS A 359 40.73 -3.41 3.19
N LEU A 360 40.39 -2.74 4.31
CA LEU A 360 39.06 -2.21 4.52
C LEU A 360 38.74 -1.06 3.54
N ILE A 361 39.74 -0.20 3.25
CA ILE A 361 39.61 0.86 2.25
C ILE A 361 39.25 0.30 0.87
N GLY A 362 39.96 -0.73 0.38
CA GLY A 362 39.61 -1.28 -0.94
C GLY A 362 38.28 -2.02 -0.95
N ILE A 363 37.88 -2.71 0.12
CA ILE A 363 36.52 -3.28 0.25
C ILE A 363 35.47 -2.17 0.06
N ILE A 364 35.67 -1.01 0.71
CA ILE A 364 34.78 0.15 0.56
C ILE A 364 34.80 0.66 -0.88
N ILE A 365 35.98 0.82 -1.50
CA ILE A 365 36.10 1.31 -2.88
C ILE A 365 35.39 0.38 -3.87
N PHE A 366 35.65 -0.93 -3.82
CA PHE A 366 34.99 -1.91 -4.70
C PHE A 366 33.48 -1.95 -4.46
N GLY A 367 33.05 -1.87 -3.19
CA GLY A 367 31.64 -1.77 -2.83
C GLY A 367 30.98 -0.51 -3.38
N LEU A 368 31.64 0.65 -3.31
CA LEU A 368 31.13 1.91 -3.86
C LEU A 368 31.02 1.87 -5.39
N ILE A 369 32.00 1.29 -6.08
CA ILE A 369 31.94 1.12 -7.55
C ILE A 369 30.72 0.26 -7.90
N GLY A 370 30.55 -0.88 -7.23
CA GLY A 370 29.37 -1.73 -7.40
C GLY A 370 28.07 -0.99 -7.14
N ALA A 371 27.99 -0.24 -6.04
CA ALA A 371 26.82 0.53 -5.65
C ALA A 371 26.45 1.62 -6.67
N LEU A 372 27.45 2.35 -7.20
CA LEU A 372 27.24 3.37 -8.24
C LEU A 372 26.74 2.75 -9.54
N VAL A 373 27.34 1.65 -9.99
CA VAL A 373 26.91 0.94 -11.19
C VAL A 373 25.48 0.41 -11.03
N GLY A 374 25.16 -0.15 -9.86
CA GLY A 374 23.81 -0.57 -9.51
C GLY A 374 22.80 0.58 -9.52
N LEU A 375 23.15 1.72 -8.92
CA LEU A 375 22.34 2.93 -8.88
C LEU A 375 22.02 3.45 -10.29
N PHE A 376 23.05 3.64 -11.13
CA PHE A 376 22.85 4.14 -12.49
C PHE A 376 22.07 3.17 -13.36
N GLY A 377 22.35 1.86 -13.23
CA GLY A 377 21.56 0.83 -13.90
C GLY A 377 20.09 0.91 -13.51
N ARG A 378 19.79 1.15 -12.22
CA ARG A 378 18.41 1.29 -11.75
C ARG A 378 17.76 2.59 -12.22
N LEU A 379 18.46 3.72 -12.13
CA LEU A 379 17.97 5.01 -12.63
C LEU A 379 17.62 4.94 -14.12
N TYR A 380 18.45 4.29 -14.92
CA TYR A 380 18.20 4.09 -16.34
C TYR A 380 16.96 3.21 -16.59
N GLN A 381 16.74 2.15 -15.81
CA GLN A 381 15.53 1.34 -15.93
C GLN A 381 14.27 2.13 -15.55
N GLU A 382 14.34 2.92 -14.47
CA GLU A 382 13.20 3.74 -14.02
C GLU A 382 12.89 4.87 -14.99
N SER A 383 13.90 5.44 -15.65
CA SER A 383 13.67 6.47 -16.68
C SER A 383 12.95 5.93 -17.92
N GLN A 384 13.05 4.62 -18.18
CA GLN A 384 12.40 3.96 -19.31
C GLN A 384 11.00 3.42 -18.95
N ALA A 385 10.61 3.39 -17.67
CA ALA A 385 9.32 2.88 -17.23
C ALA A 385 8.22 3.94 -17.43
N ALA A 386 7.08 3.52 -17.99
CA ALA A 386 5.92 4.39 -18.14
C ALA A 386 5.16 4.51 -16.81
N ASN A 387 5.24 5.67 -16.16
CA ASN A 387 4.66 5.95 -14.85
C ASN A 387 3.20 6.44 -14.95
N ASP A 388 2.33 5.56 -15.38
CA ASP A 388 0.90 5.89 -15.60
C ASP A 388 0.01 5.48 -14.41
N ILE A 389 0.52 4.65 -13.52
CA ILE A 389 -0.16 4.23 -12.28
C ILE A 389 0.79 4.48 -11.10
N ASP A 390 0.23 4.89 -9.97
CA ASP A 390 0.98 5.04 -8.72
C ASP A 390 1.49 3.69 -8.22
N ASP A 391 2.80 3.47 -8.26
CA ASP A 391 3.44 2.22 -7.80
C ASP A 391 3.68 2.16 -6.28
N TYR A 392 2.98 2.97 -5.47
CA TYR A 392 3.09 2.98 -4.00
C TYR A 392 4.54 3.13 -3.49
N ASN A 393 5.34 3.94 -4.19
CA ASN A 393 6.78 4.15 -3.91
C ASN A 393 7.66 2.88 -4.04
N LEU A 394 7.20 1.83 -4.75
CA LEU A 394 8.00 0.65 -5.01
C LEU A 394 9.28 0.98 -5.81
N GLY A 395 9.18 1.86 -6.81
CA GLY A 395 10.34 2.34 -7.57
C GLY A 395 11.39 3.02 -6.68
N ALA A 396 10.94 3.91 -5.77
CA ALA A 396 11.82 4.53 -4.78
C ALA A 396 12.48 3.51 -3.85
N ALA A 397 11.75 2.47 -3.41
CA ALA A 397 12.33 1.39 -2.62
C ALA A 397 13.41 0.62 -3.40
N ARG A 398 13.21 0.39 -4.71
CA ARG A 398 14.21 -0.25 -5.59
C ARG A 398 15.45 0.65 -5.75
N LEU A 399 15.26 1.95 -5.88
CA LEU A 399 16.34 2.93 -6.02
C LEU A 399 17.26 2.97 -4.79
N VAL A 400 16.69 2.78 -3.60
CA VAL A 400 17.46 2.75 -2.34
C VAL A 400 18.09 1.38 -2.09
N ALA A 401 17.42 0.28 -2.44
CA ALA A 401 17.92 -1.07 -2.21
C ALA A 401 19.00 -1.50 -3.21
N ALA A 402 18.91 -1.08 -4.48
CA ALA A 402 19.83 -1.51 -5.54
C ALA A 402 21.31 -1.21 -5.23
N PRO A 403 21.70 0.01 -4.79
CA PRO A 403 23.10 0.31 -4.52
C PRO A 403 23.70 -0.57 -3.41
N LEU A 404 22.93 -0.87 -2.36
CA LEU A 404 23.39 -1.74 -1.28
C LEU A 404 23.68 -3.15 -1.80
N LEU A 405 22.71 -3.76 -2.48
CA LEU A 405 22.85 -5.12 -2.98
C LEU A 405 23.98 -5.21 -4.01
N SER A 406 24.09 -4.21 -4.89
CA SER A 406 25.12 -4.12 -5.91
C SER A 406 26.52 -3.93 -5.32
N GLY A 407 26.65 -3.11 -4.28
CA GLY A 407 27.93 -2.97 -3.57
C GLY A 407 28.38 -4.28 -2.92
N LEU A 408 27.47 -5.01 -2.29
CA LEU A 408 27.79 -6.32 -1.69
C LEU A 408 28.16 -7.36 -2.74
N ALA A 409 27.41 -7.42 -3.84
CA ALA A 409 27.72 -8.31 -4.95
C ALA A 409 29.10 -8.01 -5.55
N ALA A 410 29.46 -6.73 -5.69
CA ALA A 410 30.77 -6.32 -6.18
C ALA A 410 31.91 -6.78 -5.25
N ILE A 411 31.78 -6.61 -3.93
CA ILE A 411 32.77 -7.09 -2.95
C ILE A 411 32.94 -8.61 -3.06
N ILE A 412 31.84 -9.35 -3.06
CA ILE A 412 31.86 -10.82 -3.14
C ILE A 412 32.48 -11.29 -4.47
N GLY A 413 32.09 -10.67 -5.58
CA GLY A 413 32.59 -10.99 -6.92
C GLY A 413 34.10 -10.80 -7.05
N VAL A 414 34.61 -9.67 -6.54
CA VAL A 414 36.05 -9.40 -6.49
C VAL A 414 36.79 -10.44 -5.66
N LEU A 415 36.28 -10.76 -4.47
CA LEU A 415 36.91 -11.75 -3.58
C LEU A 415 36.96 -13.17 -4.19
N ILE A 416 35.91 -13.59 -4.91
CA ILE A 416 35.85 -14.93 -5.52
C ILE A 416 36.75 -15.01 -6.76
N VAL A 417 36.63 -14.06 -7.69
CA VAL A 417 37.23 -14.20 -9.02
C VAL A 417 38.69 -13.77 -9.05
N ALA A 418 39.11 -12.83 -8.21
CA ALA A 418 40.53 -12.46 -8.14
C ALA A 418 41.43 -13.58 -7.57
N LYS A 419 40.86 -14.76 -7.22
CA LYS A 419 41.57 -15.95 -6.70
C LYS A 419 42.64 -15.55 -5.68
N VAL A 420 42.24 -14.62 -4.82
CA VAL A 420 43.13 -13.82 -4.01
C VAL A 420 43.83 -14.76 -3.04
N SER A 421 45.11 -15.05 -3.30
CA SER A 421 45.93 -15.84 -2.39
C SER A 421 46.28 -15.03 -1.14
N SER A 422 46.31 -13.69 -1.28
CA SER A 422 46.45 -12.73 -0.18
C SER A 422 45.71 -11.42 -0.47
N LEU A 423 45.06 -10.80 0.51
CA LEU A 423 44.35 -9.53 0.35
C LEU A 423 45.24 -8.38 -0.16
N ASP A 424 46.57 -8.53 -0.09
CA ASP A 424 47.54 -7.59 -0.65
C ASP A 424 47.50 -7.57 -2.20
N ASP A 425 47.12 -8.68 -2.85
CA ASP A 425 47.02 -8.79 -4.32
C ASP A 425 45.87 -7.95 -4.91
N LEU A 426 44.87 -7.57 -4.10
CA LEU A 426 43.75 -6.72 -4.51
C LEU A 426 44.21 -5.32 -4.95
N TYR A 427 45.35 -4.86 -4.45
CA TYR A 427 45.88 -3.50 -4.66
C TYR A 427 47.01 -3.45 -5.68
N ASN A 428 47.35 -4.58 -6.31
CA ASN A 428 48.39 -4.58 -7.33
C ASN A 428 47.93 -3.74 -8.53
N VAL A 429 48.71 -2.73 -8.88
CA VAL A 429 48.41 -1.77 -9.97
C VAL A 429 48.14 -2.49 -11.30
N LYS A 430 48.72 -3.67 -11.53
CA LYS A 430 48.45 -4.48 -12.73
C LYS A 430 47.07 -5.14 -12.73
N SER A 431 46.52 -5.44 -11.55
CA SER A 431 45.25 -6.16 -11.37
C SER A 431 44.09 -5.24 -10.97
N ILE A 432 44.37 -4.00 -10.59
CA ILE A 432 43.36 -3.08 -10.07
C ILE A 432 42.27 -2.77 -11.11
N LEU A 433 42.66 -2.59 -12.38
CA LEU A 433 41.72 -2.31 -13.47
C LEU A 433 40.81 -3.52 -13.74
N SER A 434 41.36 -4.73 -13.78
CA SER A 434 40.55 -5.95 -13.94
C SER A 434 39.61 -6.15 -12.76
N ASN A 435 40.05 -5.85 -11.54
CA ASN A 435 39.23 -5.94 -10.34
C ASN A 435 38.10 -4.90 -10.34
N PHE A 436 38.31 -3.70 -10.90
CA PHE A 436 37.24 -2.72 -11.08
C PHE A 436 36.20 -3.15 -12.12
N VAL A 437 36.62 -3.69 -13.25
CA VAL A 437 35.69 -4.24 -14.25
C VAL A 437 34.87 -5.38 -13.66
N LEU A 438 35.51 -6.23 -12.86
CA LEU A 438 34.85 -7.33 -12.15
C LEU A 438 33.83 -6.82 -11.12
N ALA A 439 34.22 -5.85 -10.29
CA ALA A 439 33.33 -5.20 -9.33
C ALA A 439 32.10 -4.58 -10.03
N ALA A 440 32.31 -3.87 -11.14
CA ALA A 440 31.23 -3.30 -11.94
C ALA A 440 30.31 -4.39 -12.51
N THR A 441 30.88 -5.47 -13.03
CA THR A 441 30.13 -6.60 -13.61
C THR A 441 29.23 -7.26 -12.56
N PHE A 442 29.78 -7.59 -11.39
CA PHE A 442 29.01 -8.17 -10.30
C PHE A 442 28.04 -7.16 -9.65
N GLY A 443 28.37 -5.88 -9.67
CA GLY A 443 27.47 -4.80 -9.26
C GLY A 443 26.18 -4.74 -10.09
N LEU A 444 26.18 -5.25 -11.33
CA LEU A 444 24.96 -5.36 -12.13
C LEU A 444 24.09 -6.58 -11.79
N THR A 445 24.62 -7.60 -11.10
CA THR A 445 23.90 -8.86 -10.85
C THR A 445 22.59 -8.69 -10.07
N PRO A 446 22.52 -7.86 -9.01
CA PRO A 446 21.28 -7.66 -8.27
C PRO A 446 20.14 -7.07 -9.11
N ASN A 447 20.46 -6.34 -10.18
CA ASN A 447 19.43 -5.85 -11.10
C ASN A 447 18.65 -7.01 -11.75
N LEU A 448 19.24 -8.20 -11.94
CA LEU A 448 18.51 -9.36 -12.46
C LEU A 448 17.43 -9.85 -11.49
N VAL A 449 17.72 -9.87 -10.19
CA VAL A 449 16.75 -10.25 -9.14
C VAL A 449 15.69 -9.16 -8.99
N ILE A 450 16.10 -7.89 -9.00
CA ILE A 450 15.20 -6.74 -8.98
C ILE A 450 14.29 -6.72 -10.22
N ASN A 451 14.76 -7.17 -11.38
CA ASN A 451 13.96 -7.29 -12.60
C ASN A 451 12.82 -8.31 -12.45
N GLN A 452 12.97 -9.35 -11.63
CA GLN A 452 11.87 -10.26 -11.34
C GLN A 452 10.77 -9.58 -10.53
N LEU A 453 11.14 -8.77 -9.52
CA LEU A 453 10.20 -7.93 -8.77
C LEU A 453 9.59 -6.84 -9.66
N GLN A 454 10.33 -6.33 -10.65
CA GLN A 454 9.79 -5.44 -11.69
C GLN A 454 8.74 -6.16 -12.52
N LYS A 455 9.01 -7.38 -12.98
CA LYS A 455 8.08 -8.15 -13.79
C LYS A 455 6.77 -8.42 -13.04
N GLN A 456 6.84 -8.80 -11.76
CA GLN A 456 5.66 -8.98 -10.92
C GLN A 456 4.89 -7.67 -10.72
N SER A 457 5.59 -6.58 -10.46
CA SER A 457 4.99 -5.24 -10.37
C SER A 457 4.29 -4.84 -11.66
N ASN A 458 4.94 -5.00 -12.82
CA ASN A 458 4.37 -4.68 -14.12
C ASN A 458 3.12 -5.54 -14.41
N GLN A 459 3.08 -6.77 -13.90
CA GLN A 459 1.88 -7.61 -13.98
C GLN A 459 0.74 -7.02 -13.12
N TYR A 460 1.00 -6.63 -11.88
CA TYR A 460 -0.02 -5.98 -11.04
C TYR A 460 -0.49 -4.65 -11.63
N THR A 461 0.43 -3.81 -12.11
CA THR A 461 0.11 -2.54 -12.77
C THR A 461 -0.66 -2.77 -14.07
N GLY A 462 -0.27 -3.75 -14.89
CA GLY A 462 -0.99 -4.12 -16.10
C GLY A 462 -2.41 -4.62 -15.82
N ASN A 463 -2.59 -5.41 -14.75
CA ASN A 463 -3.90 -5.86 -14.29
C ASN A 463 -4.77 -4.67 -13.86
N LEU A 464 -4.21 -3.72 -13.08
CA LEU A 464 -4.93 -2.52 -12.66
C LEU A 464 -5.36 -1.67 -13.86
N LYS A 465 -4.46 -1.46 -14.83
CA LYS A 465 -4.78 -0.77 -16.10
C LYS A 465 -5.90 -1.46 -16.87
N SER A 466 -5.90 -2.78 -16.92
CA SER A 466 -6.91 -3.55 -17.66
C SER A 466 -8.34 -3.38 -17.11
N THR A 467 -8.49 -2.90 -15.88
CA THR A 467 -9.81 -2.61 -15.28
C THR A 467 -10.20 -1.14 -15.32
N GLN A 468 -9.35 -0.28 -15.90
CA GLN A 468 -9.72 1.10 -16.17
C GLN A 468 -10.53 1.11 -17.47
N PRO A 469 -11.67 1.80 -17.52
CA PRO A 469 -12.45 1.90 -18.75
C PRO A 469 -11.58 2.57 -19.81
N THR A 470 -11.38 1.91 -20.94
CA THR A 470 -10.70 2.50 -22.10
C THR A 470 -11.53 3.70 -22.55
N SER A 471 -11.07 4.92 -22.28
CA SER A 471 -11.63 6.11 -22.92
C SER A 471 -11.47 5.89 -24.43
N GLY A 472 -12.59 5.63 -25.10
CA GLY A 472 -12.61 5.30 -26.53
C GLY A 472 -11.78 6.31 -27.32
N GLN A 473 -10.84 5.79 -28.09
CA GLN A 473 -10.19 6.54 -29.18
C GLN A 473 -11.17 6.74 -30.32
#